data_AF-A0ABD0R6N5-F1
#
_entry.id   AF-A0ABD0R6N5-F1
#
_cell.length_a   1.000
_cell.length_b   1.000
_cell.length_c   1.000
_cell.angle_alpha   90.00
_cell.angle_beta   90.00
_cell.angle_gamma   90.00
#
_symmetry.space_group_name_H-M   'P 1'
#
loop_
_entity.id
_entity.type
_entity.pdbx_description
1 polymer ?
#
loop_
_entity_poly.entity_id
_entity_poly.type
_entity_poly.pdbx_seq_one_letter_code
_entity_poly.pdbx_strand_id
1 'polypeptide(L)' 'EEGDVDKNKCCTLCNMSFTSAVVAQSHYQGKIHAKRLKLLLGEQPAITAKGT' A
#
# COMPACT_ATOMS: atom_id res chain seq x y z
N GLU A 1 10.31 13.81 23.13
CA GLU A 1 10.55 13.54 21.68
C GLU A 1 9.33 12.85 21.09
N GLU A 2 8.21 13.56 21.10
CA GLU A 2 6.89 13.06 20.69
C GLU A 2 6.45 13.91 19.51
N GLY A 3 6.17 13.33 18.34
CA GLY A 3 5.72 14.20 17.25
C GLY A 3 5.35 13.62 15.89
N ASP A 4 5.83 12.44 15.46
CA ASP A 4 5.61 12.04 14.05
C ASP A 4 5.46 10.54 13.78
N VAL A 5 5.12 9.72 14.77
CA VAL A 5 5.37 8.28 14.64
C VAL A 5 4.16 7.48 14.16
N ASP A 6 2.92 8.00 14.19
CA ASP A 6 1.72 7.14 14.14
C ASP A 6 1.03 7.00 12.78
N LYS A 7 1.11 8.01 11.90
CA LYS A 7 0.36 8.00 10.63
C LYS A 7 0.90 6.97 9.63
N ASN A 8 2.16 6.56 9.79
CA ASN A 8 2.85 5.62 8.93
C ASN A 8 3.11 4.28 9.63
N LYS A 9 2.29 3.83 10.59
CA LYS A 9 2.54 2.59 11.34
C LYS A 9 1.77 1.39 10.83
N CYS A 10 0.71 1.53 10.06
CA CYS A 10 -0.11 0.37 9.72
C CYS A 10 -0.60 0.42 8.28
N CYS A 11 -0.56 -0.75 7.65
CA CYS A 11 -1.09 -0.98 6.33
C CYS A 11 -2.35 -1.84 6.47
N THR A 12 -3.52 -1.21 6.32
CA THR A 12 -4.82 -1.89 6.35
C THR A 12 -5.00 -2.86 5.19
N LEU A 13 -4.39 -2.59 4.04
CA LEU A 13 -4.41 -3.47 2.86
C LEU A 13 -3.70 -4.80 3.09
N CYS A 14 -2.62 -4.79 3.88
CA CYS A 14 -1.84 -5.97 4.22
C CYS A 14 -2.11 -6.46 5.64
N ASN A 15 -3.01 -5.80 6.37
CA ASN A 15 -3.28 -6.00 7.79
C ASN A 15 -2.00 -6.13 8.64
N MET A 16 -1.04 -5.23 8.41
CA MET A 16 0.28 -5.23 9.07
C MET A 16 0.52 -3.93 9.83
N SER A 17 1.16 -4.04 10.99
CA SER A 17 1.63 -2.93 11.84
C SER A 17 3.15 -2.91 11.92
N PHE A 18 3.73 -1.73 11.91
CA PHE A 18 5.15 -1.42 11.88
C PHE A 18 5.51 -0.63 13.12
N THR A 19 6.71 -0.84 13.65
CA THR A 19 7.21 -0.14 14.83
C THR A 19 7.83 1.21 14.48
N SER A 20 8.34 1.38 13.25
CA SER A 20 9.09 2.57 12.82
C SER A 20 8.63 3.07 11.45
N ALA A 21 8.70 4.40 11.22
CA ALA A 21 8.28 4.99 9.95
C ALA A 21 9.14 4.49 8.78
N VAL A 22 10.43 4.26 9.04
CA VAL A 22 11.39 3.66 8.09
C VAL A 22 10.95 2.26 7.62
N VAL A 23 10.45 1.44 8.54
CA VAL A 23 9.99 0.08 8.24
C VAL A 23 8.73 0.12 7.38
N ALA A 24 7.79 0.98 7.74
CA ALA A 24 6.58 1.18 6.95
C ALA A 24 6.87 1.74 5.55
N GLN A 25 7.80 2.71 5.44
CA GLN A 25 8.21 3.23 4.14
C GLN A 25 8.80 2.14 3.23
N SER A 26 9.57 1.22 3.82
CA SER A 26 10.09 0.04 3.11
C SER A 26 8.97 -0.91 2.70
N HIS A 27 7.95 -1.10 3.55
CA HIS A 27 6.79 -1.92 3.21
C HIS A 27 5.99 -1.36 2.04
N TYR A 28 5.68 -0.07 2.02
CA TYR A 28 4.89 0.56 0.95
C TYR A 28 5.58 0.49 -0.42
N GLN A 29 6.91 0.53 -0.44
CA GLN A 29 7.72 0.35 -1.65
C GLN A 29 7.98 -1.14 -1.97
N GLY A 30 7.51 -2.05 -1.13
CA GLY A 30 7.77 -3.48 -1.23
C GLY A 30 6.93 -4.19 -2.28
N LYS A 31 7.49 -5.26 -2.84
CA LYS A 31 6.85 -6.10 -3.87
C LYS A 31 5.56 -6.77 -3.40
N ILE A 32 5.47 -7.09 -2.10
CA ILE A 32 4.27 -7.69 -1.49
C ILE A 32 3.13 -6.68 -1.47
N HIS A 33 3.39 -5.47 -0.98
CA HIS A 33 2.42 -4.39 -0.94
C HIS A 33 1.93 -4.05 -2.36
N ALA A 34 2.87 -3.89 -3.31
CA ALA A 34 2.56 -3.65 -4.71
C ALA A 34 1.73 -4.78 -5.35
N LYS A 35 2.04 -6.05 -5.06
CA LYS A 35 1.27 -7.20 -5.58
C LYS A 35 -0.15 -7.22 -5.00
N ARG A 36 -0.30 -6.96 -3.71
CA ARG A 36 -1.62 -6.88 -3.05
C ARG A 36 -2.43 -5.70 -3.58
N LEU A 37 -1.81 -4.53 -3.75
CA LEU A 37 -2.44 -3.37 -4.41
C LEU A 37 -2.95 -3.73 -5.80
N LYS A 38 -2.13 -4.34 -6.65
CA LYS A 38 -2.55 -4.75 -8.01
C LYS A 38 -3.71 -5.73 -8.02
N LEU A 39 -3.75 -6.67 -7.06
CA LEU A 39 -4.85 -7.62 -6.91
C LEU A 39 -6.14 -6.97 -6.38
N LEU A 40 -6.02 -6.05 -5.41
CA LEU A 40 -7.16 -5.39 -4.74
C LEU A 40 -7.74 -4.26 -5.57
N LEU A 41 -6.89 -3.45 -6.19
CA LEU A 41 -7.29 -2.34 -7.05
C LEU A 41 -7.86 -2.84 -8.38
N GLY A 42 -7.66 -4.13 -8.69
CA GLY A 42 -8.23 -4.75 -9.88
C GLY A 42 -7.88 -3.93 -11.12
N GLU A 43 -6.59 -3.61 -11.31
CA GLU A 43 -6.12 -3.34 -12.66
C GLU A 43 -6.33 -4.63 -13.47
N GLN A 44 -7.57 -4.81 -13.91
CA GLN A 44 -7.85 -5.18 -15.29
C GLN A 44 -6.86 -4.37 -16.13
N PRO A 45 -6.15 -4.99 -17.10
CA PRO A 45 -5.42 -4.20 -18.07
C PRO A 45 -6.42 -3.17 -18.58
N ALA A 46 -6.05 -1.90 -18.61
CA ALA A 46 -6.94 -0.80 -18.95
C ALA A 46 -7.68 -1.08 -20.27
N ILE A 47 -8.81 -1.77 -20.21
CA ILE A 47 -9.78 -1.86 -21.28
C ILE A 47 -10.65 -0.63 -21.09
N THR A 48 -10.13 0.51 -21.49
CA THR A 48 -11.00 1.61 -21.91
C THR A 48 -11.68 1.15 -23.20
N ALA A 49 -12.64 0.23 -23.06
CA ALA A 49 -13.67 0.00 -24.06
C ALA A 49 -14.58 1.24 -24.01
N LYS A 50 -14.17 2.27 -24.76
CA LYS A 50 -15.05 3.38 -25.11
C LYS A 50 -16.05 2.83 -26.13
N GLY A 51 -17.13 2.24 -25.62
CA GLY A 51 -18.32 1.95 -26.39
C GLY A 51 -19.15 3.23 -26.51
N THR A 52 -19.12 3.85 -27.70
CA THR A 52 -20.23 4.46 -28.46
C THR A 52 -19.64 5.00 -29.75
#